data_AF-A0A845D1B5-F1
#
_entry.id   AF-A0A845D1B5-F1
#
_cell.length_a   1.000
_cell.length_b   1.000
_cell.length_c   1.000
_cell.angle_alpha   90.00
_cell.angle_beta   90.00
_cell.angle_gamma   90.00
#
_symmetry.space_group_name_H-M   'P 1'
#
loop_
_entity.id
_entity.type
_entity.pdbx_description
1 polymer ?
#
loop_
_entity_poly.entity_id
_entity_poly.type
_entity_poly.pdbx_seq_one_letter_code
_entity_poly.pdbx_strand_id
1 'polypeptide(L)'
;MAKWYWYDDDNALKDSPLHPHLSRPIATAAEWLNPPIISTLHSHFARWTTAQLSPGPVIPQRLWIDQGGAIAFRFATGAPAALPAVGAGEALAQWLVLLSKWMEIHVVLARDRTVWSHAELVAALPFTTPPLLPRQLAQFPPNNWEQVARGLAASVSEGAAALDSHTE
;
A
#
# COMPACT_ATOMS: atom_id res chain seq x y z
N MET A 1 -10.72 19.52 -12.26
CA MET A 1 -11.47 18.28 -12.59
C MET A 1 -10.75 17.11 -11.95
N ALA A 2 -11.49 16.13 -11.40
CA ALA A 2 -10.87 14.94 -10.83
C ALA A 2 -10.17 14.11 -11.91
N LYS A 3 -9.04 13.51 -11.58
CA LYS A 3 -8.25 12.66 -12.48
C LYS A 3 -7.81 11.38 -11.80
N TRP A 4 -7.57 10.36 -12.59
CA TRP A 4 -6.99 9.09 -12.21
C TRP A 4 -5.53 9.06 -12.60
N TYR A 5 -4.70 8.47 -11.75
CA TYR A 5 -3.27 8.29 -11.98
C TYR A 5 -2.87 6.85 -11.68
N TRP A 6 -2.06 6.26 -12.56
CA TRP A 6 -1.53 4.90 -12.42
C TRP A 6 -0.21 4.77 -13.16
N TYR A 7 0.56 3.73 -12.85
CA TYR A 7 1.72 3.33 -13.64
C TYR A 7 1.32 2.21 -14.59
N ASP A 8 1.71 2.33 -15.86
CA ASP A 8 1.63 1.22 -16.83
C ASP A 8 2.83 0.27 -16.70
N ASP A 9 2.89 -0.74 -17.56
CA ASP A 9 3.95 -1.77 -17.56
C ASP A 9 5.34 -1.20 -17.86
N ASP A 10 5.41 -0.07 -18.57
CA ASP A 10 6.66 0.66 -18.87
C ASP A 10 7.11 1.57 -17.71
N ASN A 11 6.45 1.48 -16.53
CA ASN A 11 6.65 2.36 -15.38
C ASN A 11 6.42 3.85 -15.69
N ALA A 12 5.64 4.17 -16.74
CA ALA A 12 5.27 5.54 -17.04
C ALA A 12 4.01 5.92 -16.25
N LEU A 13 4.06 7.08 -15.57
CA LEU A 13 2.87 7.64 -14.93
C LEU A 13 1.88 8.11 -16.00
N LYS A 14 0.69 7.52 -15.99
CA LYS A 14 -0.44 7.90 -16.85
C LYS A 14 -1.47 8.67 -16.05
N ASP A 15 -2.21 9.52 -16.75
CA ASP A 15 -3.39 10.19 -16.20
C ASP A 15 -4.59 10.13 -17.13
N SER A 16 -5.79 10.18 -16.56
CA SER A 16 -7.04 10.22 -17.34
C SER A 16 -8.17 10.85 -16.52
N PRO A 17 -9.12 11.56 -17.16
CA PRO A 17 -10.36 11.96 -16.50
C PRO A 17 -11.27 10.76 -16.14
N LEU A 18 -11.07 9.61 -16.80
CA LEU A 18 -11.78 8.37 -16.58
C LEU A 18 -10.87 7.36 -15.85
N HIS A 19 -11.45 6.48 -15.04
CA HIS A 19 -10.67 5.40 -14.43
C HIS A 19 -10.17 4.43 -15.51
N PRO A 20 -9.08 3.67 -15.27
CA PRO A 20 -8.64 2.65 -16.21
C PRO A 20 -9.74 1.65 -16.54
N HIS A 21 -9.74 1.15 -17.77
CA HIS A 21 -10.69 0.12 -18.21
C HIS A 21 -10.60 -1.11 -17.31
N LEU A 22 -11.75 -1.73 -17.02
CA LEU A 22 -11.87 -2.95 -16.19
C LEU A 22 -11.48 -2.80 -14.71
N SER A 23 -10.99 -1.63 -14.29
CA SER A 23 -10.76 -1.34 -12.87
C SER A 23 -12.06 -1.04 -12.13
N ARG A 24 -12.09 -1.35 -10.83
CA ARG A 24 -13.20 -1.00 -9.92
C ARG A 24 -12.67 -0.61 -8.53
N PRO A 25 -13.48 0.04 -7.67
CA PRO A 25 -13.06 0.37 -6.32
C PRO A 25 -12.60 -0.85 -5.55
N ILE A 26 -11.46 -0.76 -4.83
CA ILE A 26 -10.92 -1.90 -4.05
C ILE A 26 -11.96 -2.47 -3.06
N ALA A 27 -12.78 -1.61 -2.47
CA ALA A 27 -13.84 -2.00 -1.53
C ALA A 27 -14.92 -2.89 -2.14
N THR A 28 -15.06 -2.89 -3.47
CA THR A 28 -15.99 -3.73 -4.22
C THR A 28 -15.29 -4.87 -4.95
N ALA A 29 -13.98 -5.04 -4.72
CA ALA A 29 -13.11 -5.98 -5.41
C ALA A 29 -12.46 -7.02 -4.48
N ALA A 30 -13.01 -7.20 -3.29
CA ALA A 30 -12.43 -8.07 -2.26
C ALA A 30 -12.23 -9.51 -2.76
N GLU A 31 -13.10 -10.01 -3.62
CA GLU A 31 -13.00 -11.35 -4.21
C GLU A 31 -11.80 -11.53 -5.16
N TRP A 32 -11.18 -10.44 -5.62
CA TRP A 32 -9.95 -10.49 -6.42
C TRP A 32 -8.70 -10.55 -5.55
N LEU A 33 -8.77 -10.23 -4.26
CA LEU A 33 -7.63 -10.12 -3.35
C LEU A 33 -7.15 -11.50 -2.88
N ASN A 34 -6.69 -12.33 -3.81
CA ASN A 34 -5.99 -13.58 -3.50
C ASN A 34 -4.46 -13.34 -3.36
N PRO A 35 -3.70 -14.28 -2.77
CA PRO A 35 -2.28 -14.05 -2.49
C PRO A 35 -1.41 -13.68 -3.71
N PRO A 36 -1.60 -14.25 -4.92
CA PRO A 36 -0.95 -13.76 -6.13
C PRO A 36 -1.22 -12.29 -6.42
N ILE A 37 -2.49 -11.86 -6.38
CA ILE A 37 -2.86 -10.46 -6.64
C ILE A 37 -2.28 -9.52 -5.59
N ILE A 38 -2.24 -9.91 -4.31
CA ILE A 38 -1.60 -9.11 -3.25
C ILE A 38 -0.12 -8.83 -3.58
N SER A 39 0.59 -9.80 -4.15
CA SER A 39 2.00 -9.62 -4.54
C SER A 39 2.13 -8.58 -5.66
N THR A 40 1.28 -8.67 -6.68
CA THR A 40 1.26 -7.69 -7.78
C THR A 40 0.87 -6.30 -7.29
N LEU A 41 -0.12 -6.20 -6.40
CA LEU A 41 -0.55 -4.93 -5.82
C LEU A 41 0.59 -4.26 -5.05
N HIS A 42 1.36 -5.02 -4.25
CA HIS A 42 2.56 -4.50 -3.58
C HIS A 42 3.57 -3.96 -4.61
N SER A 43 3.88 -4.72 -5.65
CA SER A 43 4.83 -4.28 -6.69
C SER A 43 4.38 -3.02 -7.41
N HIS A 44 3.08 -2.91 -7.75
CA HIS A 44 2.54 -1.69 -8.36
C HIS A 44 2.51 -0.51 -7.39
N PHE A 45 2.28 -0.75 -6.09
CA PHE A 45 2.34 0.31 -5.08
C PHE A 45 3.78 0.81 -4.86
N ALA A 46 4.77 -0.08 -4.86
CA ALA A 46 6.19 0.26 -4.77
C ALA A 46 6.67 1.19 -5.91
N ARG A 47 6.04 1.16 -7.09
CA ARG A 47 6.37 2.09 -8.17
C ARG A 47 6.17 3.56 -7.76
N TRP A 48 5.21 3.85 -6.87
CA TRP A 48 4.99 5.20 -6.37
C TRP A 48 6.14 5.68 -5.48
N THR A 49 6.65 4.81 -4.60
CA THR A 49 7.80 5.14 -3.74
C THR A 49 9.09 5.21 -4.55
N THR A 50 9.32 4.29 -5.49
CA THR A 50 10.49 4.33 -6.38
C THR A 50 10.51 5.61 -7.23
N ALA A 51 9.36 6.03 -7.75
CA ALA A 51 9.23 7.27 -8.52
C ALA A 51 9.26 8.55 -7.65
N GLN A 52 9.36 8.42 -6.31
CA GLN A 52 9.30 9.53 -5.37
C GLN A 52 8.05 10.40 -5.55
N LEU A 53 6.92 9.76 -5.85
CA LEU A 53 5.62 10.43 -6.02
C LEU A 53 4.61 9.89 -5.01
N SER A 54 3.89 10.81 -4.38
CA SER A 54 2.87 10.50 -3.40
C SER A 54 1.56 10.14 -4.09
N PRO A 55 0.97 8.97 -3.79
CA PRO A 55 -0.41 8.67 -4.17
C PRO A 55 -1.42 9.53 -3.38
N GLY A 56 -0.97 10.41 -2.48
CA GLY A 56 -1.78 11.07 -1.46
C GLY A 56 -2.27 10.06 -0.42
N PRO A 57 -3.32 10.39 0.36
CA PRO A 57 -3.89 9.47 1.34
C PRO A 57 -4.35 8.15 0.73
N VAL A 58 -3.80 7.02 1.20
CA VAL A 58 -4.13 5.68 0.72
C VAL A 58 -5.40 5.21 1.44
N ILE A 59 -6.55 5.45 0.81
CA ILE A 59 -7.89 5.19 1.37
C ILE A 59 -8.78 4.42 0.38
N PRO A 60 -9.75 3.61 0.85
CA PRO A 60 -10.58 2.77 -0.03
C PRO A 60 -11.31 3.54 -1.13
N GLN A 61 -11.70 4.79 -0.88
CA GLN A 61 -12.50 5.62 -1.81
C GLN A 61 -11.68 6.14 -3.00
N ARG A 62 -10.35 6.10 -2.90
CA ARG A 62 -9.45 6.63 -3.95
C ARG A 62 -8.77 5.52 -4.73
N LEU A 63 -8.65 4.32 -4.17
CA LEU A 63 -7.94 3.21 -4.78
C LEU A 63 -8.86 2.34 -5.60
N TRP A 64 -8.51 2.18 -6.86
CA TRP A 64 -9.13 1.24 -7.79
C TRP A 64 -8.11 0.19 -8.21
N ILE A 65 -8.58 -1.03 -8.39
CA ILE A 65 -7.77 -2.16 -8.82
C ILE A 65 -8.44 -2.89 -9.98
N ASP A 66 -7.66 -3.63 -10.76
CA ASP A 66 -8.16 -4.60 -11.74
C ASP A 66 -7.83 -6.05 -11.33
N GLN A 67 -8.23 -7.02 -12.16
CA GLN A 67 -7.94 -8.44 -11.94
C GLN A 67 -6.47 -8.82 -12.18
N GLY A 68 -5.68 -7.96 -12.81
CA GLY A 68 -4.25 -8.13 -12.98
C GLY A 68 -3.44 -7.65 -11.78
N GLY A 69 -4.04 -6.89 -10.87
CA GLY A 69 -3.36 -6.26 -9.74
C GLY A 69 -2.77 -4.89 -10.09
N ALA A 70 -3.18 -4.28 -11.20
CA ALA A 70 -2.87 -2.87 -11.46
C ALA A 70 -3.64 -1.99 -10.48
N ILE A 71 -3.04 -0.85 -10.10
CA ILE A 71 -3.65 0.10 -9.17
C ILE A 71 -3.78 1.48 -9.81
N ALA A 72 -4.89 2.15 -9.51
CA ALA A 72 -5.09 3.55 -9.87
C ALA A 72 -5.62 4.35 -8.69
N PHE A 73 -5.10 5.57 -8.54
CA PHE A 73 -5.51 6.49 -7.50
C PHE A 73 -6.30 7.66 -8.08
N ARG A 74 -7.44 7.96 -7.46
CA ARG A 74 -8.25 9.14 -7.77
C ARG A 74 -7.72 10.38 -7.06
N PHE A 75 -7.57 11.48 -7.78
CA PHE A 75 -7.22 12.79 -7.23
C PHE A 75 -8.38 13.75 -7.52
N ALA A 76 -8.91 14.40 -6.48
CA ALA A 76 -9.99 15.38 -6.63
C ALA A 76 -9.53 16.61 -7.42
N THR A 77 -8.30 17.04 -7.15
CA THR A 77 -7.61 18.14 -7.81
C THR A 77 -6.12 17.83 -7.92
N GLY A 78 -5.46 18.36 -8.96
CA GLY A 78 -4.01 18.28 -9.12
C GLY A 78 -3.46 16.94 -9.64
N ALA A 79 -2.13 16.86 -9.63
CA ALA A 79 -1.34 15.68 -9.94
C ALA A 79 -0.67 15.13 -8.67
N PRO A 80 -0.17 13.88 -8.69
CA PRO A 80 0.68 13.36 -7.62
C PRO A 80 1.80 14.34 -7.26
N ALA A 81 1.94 14.64 -5.97
CA ALA A 81 3.00 15.49 -5.46
C ALA A 81 4.28 14.68 -5.22
N ALA A 82 5.42 15.35 -5.06
CA ALA A 82 6.65 14.69 -4.63
C ALA A 82 6.45 14.02 -3.26
N LEU A 83 6.96 12.80 -3.12
CA LEU A 83 6.95 12.05 -1.87
C LEU A 83 8.15 12.50 -1.02
N PRO A 84 7.94 13.03 0.20
CA PRO A 84 9.07 13.29 1.10
C PRO A 84 9.67 11.97 1.59
N ALA A 85 10.94 11.97 2.00
CA ALA A 85 11.63 10.75 2.46
C ALA A 85 10.89 10.01 3.59
N VAL A 86 10.29 10.73 4.54
CA VAL A 86 9.45 10.16 5.62
C VAL A 86 8.11 9.64 5.09
N GLY A 87 7.61 10.21 3.99
CA GLY A 87 6.32 9.87 3.39
C GLY A 87 6.27 8.46 2.80
N ALA A 88 7.41 7.84 2.49
CA ALA A 88 7.44 6.44 2.03
C ALA A 88 6.96 5.48 3.12
N GLY A 89 7.44 5.64 4.36
CA GLY A 89 7.00 4.85 5.51
C GLY A 89 5.51 5.09 5.84
N GLU A 90 5.08 6.36 5.79
CA GLU A 90 3.67 6.70 5.98
C GLU A 90 2.77 6.04 4.92
N ALA A 91 3.13 6.15 3.64
CA ALA A 91 2.37 5.56 2.54
C ALA A 91 2.30 4.03 2.65
N LEU A 92 3.42 3.38 3.02
CA LEU A 92 3.47 1.94 3.22
C LEU A 92 2.61 1.50 4.41
N ALA A 93 2.63 2.22 5.53
CA ALA A 93 1.78 1.90 6.67
C ALA A 93 0.29 1.98 6.31
N GLN A 94 -0.12 3.04 5.62
CA GLN A 94 -1.50 3.19 5.14
C GLN A 94 -1.88 2.05 4.17
N TRP A 95 -0.96 1.68 3.28
CA TRP A 95 -1.14 0.57 2.34
C TRP A 95 -1.36 -0.78 3.05
N LEU A 96 -0.52 -1.11 4.03
CA LEU A 96 -0.65 -2.35 4.81
C LEU A 96 -1.97 -2.40 5.59
N VAL A 97 -2.36 -1.29 6.24
CA VAL A 97 -3.64 -1.19 6.94
C VAL A 97 -4.83 -1.33 5.98
N LEU A 98 -4.72 -0.75 4.77
CA LEU A 98 -5.75 -0.84 3.74
C LEU A 98 -5.93 -2.28 3.23
N LEU A 99 -4.86 -2.97 2.86
CA LEU A 99 -4.96 -4.37 2.40
C LEU A 99 -5.51 -5.28 3.49
N SER A 100 -5.13 -5.01 4.75
CA SER A 100 -5.60 -5.76 5.91
C SER A 100 -7.12 -5.60 6.16
N LYS A 101 -7.82 -4.71 5.44
CA LYS A 101 -9.30 -4.61 5.54
C LYS A 101 -10.00 -5.84 4.96
N TRP A 102 -9.36 -6.54 4.04
CA TRP A 102 -9.93 -7.69 3.33
C TRP A 102 -9.08 -8.95 3.40
N MET A 103 -7.80 -8.83 3.77
CA MET A 103 -6.86 -9.95 3.85
C MET A 103 -6.21 -10.01 5.23
N GLU A 104 -5.99 -11.21 5.75
CA GLU A 104 -5.26 -11.39 7.01
C GLU A 104 -3.86 -10.79 6.93
N ILE A 105 -3.46 -10.03 7.96
CA ILE A 105 -2.19 -9.29 7.94
C ILE A 105 -0.97 -10.19 7.69
N HIS A 106 -0.95 -11.40 8.26
CA HIS A 106 0.15 -12.33 8.04
C HIS A 106 0.31 -12.72 6.57
N VAL A 107 -0.81 -12.81 5.82
CA VAL A 107 -0.79 -13.06 4.38
C VAL A 107 -0.30 -11.82 3.63
N VAL A 108 -0.74 -10.62 4.04
CA VAL A 108 -0.28 -9.36 3.44
C VAL A 108 1.24 -9.19 3.60
N LEU A 109 1.76 -9.40 4.81
CA LEU A 109 3.18 -9.25 5.15
C LEU A 109 4.05 -10.35 4.53
N ALA A 110 3.56 -11.60 4.47
CA ALA A 110 4.30 -12.68 3.81
C ALA A 110 4.57 -12.39 2.32
N ARG A 111 3.72 -11.58 1.67
CA ARG A 111 3.91 -11.12 0.29
C ARG A 111 4.65 -9.79 0.18
N ASP A 112 4.81 -9.07 1.29
CA ASP A 112 5.50 -7.80 1.31
C ASP A 112 7.03 -7.99 1.25
N ARG A 113 7.57 -9.06 1.86
CA ARG A 113 9.01 -9.25 2.08
C ARG A 113 9.81 -9.42 0.79
N THR A 114 9.13 -9.73 -0.32
CA THR A 114 9.74 -9.84 -1.65
C THR A 114 9.75 -8.52 -2.42
N VAL A 115 9.08 -7.49 -1.90
CA VAL A 115 8.91 -6.18 -2.54
C VAL A 115 9.55 -5.07 -1.71
N TRP A 116 9.33 -5.08 -0.39
CA TRP A 116 9.81 -4.05 0.52
C TRP A 116 11.03 -4.53 1.29
N SER A 117 12.02 -3.65 1.41
CA SER A 117 13.19 -3.90 2.24
C SER A 117 12.81 -3.90 3.72
N HIS A 118 13.61 -4.59 4.54
CA HIS A 118 13.44 -4.58 5.99
C HIS A 118 13.41 -3.15 6.57
N ALA A 119 14.26 -2.25 6.08
CA ALA A 119 14.32 -0.85 6.52
C ALA A 119 13.01 -0.09 6.22
N GLU A 120 12.38 -0.34 5.07
CA GLU A 120 11.08 0.28 4.73
C GLU A 120 9.97 -0.22 5.65
N LEU A 121 9.98 -1.51 6.00
CA LEU A 121 9.03 -2.10 6.95
C LEU A 121 9.19 -1.50 8.36
N VAL A 122 10.43 -1.31 8.82
CA VAL A 122 10.72 -0.61 10.09
C VAL A 122 10.20 0.83 10.04
N ALA A 123 10.46 1.55 8.94
CA ALA A 123 10.04 2.93 8.78
C ALA A 123 8.51 3.11 8.74
N ALA A 124 7.76 2.09 8.31
CA ALA A 124 6.31 2.10 8.30
C ALA A 124 5.68 1.91 9.69
N LEU A 125 6.35 1.21 10.61
CA LEU A 125 5.77 0.80 11.88
C LEU A 125 5.14 1.95 12.70
N PRO A 126 5.78 3.12 12.90
CA PRO A 126 5.20 4.22 13.69
C PRO A 126 3.87 4.73 13.11
N PHE A 127 3.73 4.71 11.79
CA PHE A 127 2.59 5.27 11.06
C PHE A 127 1.37 4.34 11.02
N THR A 128 1.46 3.14 11.58
CA THR A 128 0.31 2.24 11.70
C THR A 128 -0.67 2.65 12.80
N THR A 129 -0.35 3.66 13.62
CA THR A 129 -1.18 4.10 14.74
C THR A 129 -2.30 5.06 14.29
N PRO A 130 -3.49 5.04 14.93
CA PRO A 130 -4.65 5.83 14.48
C PRO A 130 -4.41 7.34 14.32
N PRO A 131 -3.64 8.03 15.19
CA PRO A 131 -3.38 9.46 15.02
C PRO A 131 -2.59 9.80 13.74
N LEU A 132 -1.85 8.83 13.19
CA LEU A 132 -1.01 9.00 12.01
C LEU A 132 -1.63 8.38 10.74
N LEU A 133 -2.74 7.66 10.88
CA LEU A 133 -3.50 7.14 9.74
C LEU A 133 -4.50 8.20 9.22
N PRO A 134 -4.80 8.21 7.91
CA PRO A 134 -5.93 8.96 7.39
C PRO A 134 -7.20 8.57 8.13
N ARG A 135 -7.95 9.56 8.61
CA ARG A 135 -9.18 9.34 9.39
C ARG A 135 -10.13 8.38 8.68
N GLN A 136 -10.28 8.53 7.36
CA GLN A 136 -11.13 7.68 6.54
C GLN A 136 -10.66 6.22 6.52
N LEU A 137 -9.35 5.96 6.57
CA LEU A 137 -8.80 4.60 6.63
C LEU A 137 -8.99 3.97 8.01
N ALA A 138 -8.71 4.73 9.07
CA ALA A 138 -8.85 4.27 10.44
C ALA A 138 -10.32 3.93 10.80
N GLN A 139 -11.27 4.72 10.29
CA GLN A 139 -12.71 4.51 10.52
C GLN A 139 -13.35 3.47 9.61
N PHE A 140 -12.71 3.11 8.49
CA PHE A 140 -13.25 2.11 7.59
C PHE A 140 -13.14 0.71 8.21
N PRO A 141 -14.25 -0.03 8.38
CA PRO A 141 -14.21 -1.35 9.00
C PRO A 141 -13.48 -2.36 8.09
N PRO A 142 -12.82 -3.38 8.67
CA PRO A 142 -12.64 -3.62 10.10
C PRO A 142 -11.63 -2.66 10.75
N ASN A 143 -11.73 -2.48 12.07
CA ASN A 143 -10.71 -1.76 12.85
C ASN A 143 -9.53 -2.70 13.14
N ASN A 144 -8.52 -2.66 12.28
CA ASN A 144 -7.45 -3.65 12.17
C ASN A 144 -6.03 -3.07 12.34
N TRP A 145 -5.91 -1.77 12.61
CA TRP A 145 -4.60 -1.10 12.69
C TRP A 145 -3.69 -1.74 13.75
N GLU A 146 -4.25 -2.19 14.86
CA GLU A 146 -3.47 -2.81 15.94
C GLU A 146 -2.92 -4.17 15.54
N GLN A 147 -3.72 -4.96 14.80
CA GLN A 147 -3.26 -6.23 14.24
C GLN A 147 -2.16 -6.00 13.21
N VAL A 148 -2.29 -4.94 12.41
CA VAL A 148 -1.25 -4.53 11.44
C VAL A 148 0.04 -4.15 12.16
N ALA A 149 -0.04 -3.29 13.17
CA ALA A 149 1.11 -2.86 13.96
C ALA A 149 1.84 -4.04 14.62
N ARG A 150 1.09 -4.97 15.23
CA ARG A 150 1.65 -6.18 15.86
C ARG A 150 2.29 -7.12 14.84
N GLY A 151 1.60 -7.40 13.73
CA GLY A 151 2.12 -8.26 12.67
C GLY A 151 3.40 -7.68 12.05
N LEU A 152 3.42 -6.37 11.80
CA LEU A 152 4.58 -5.67 11.26
C LEU A 152 5.74 -5.69 12.25
N ALA A 153 5.49 -5.43 13.53
CA ALA A 153 6.52 -5.51 14.57
C ALA A 153 7.14 -6.92 14.67
N ALA A 154 6.31 -7.97 14.64
CA ALA A 154 6.80 -9.35 14.61
C ALA A 154 7.66 -9.62 13.37
N SER A 155 7.19 -9.20 12.19
CA SER A 155 7.93 -9.34 10.93
C SER A 155 9.29 -8.64 10.96
N VAL A 156 9.34 -7.45 11.58
CA VAL A 156 10.59 -6.71 11.80
C VAL A 156 11.51 -7.47 12.76
N SER A 157 11.01 -7.93 13.91
CA SER A 157 11.84 -8.68 14.86
C SER A 157 12.42 -9.96 14.24
N GLU A 158 11.65 -10.68 13.45
CA GLU A 158 12.13 -11.86 12.69
C GLU A 158 13.22 -11.50 11.68
N GLY A 159 13.04 -10.41 10.94
CA GLY A 159 14.03 -9.94 9.97
C GLY A 159 15.37 -9.56 10.61
N ALA A 160 15.34 -8.92 11.78
CA ALA A 160 16.55 -8.60 12.54
C ALA A 160 17.29 -9.87 12.99
N ALA A 161 16.57 -10.84 13.56
CA ALA A 161 17.17 -12.10 14.01
C ALA A 161 17.79 -12.92 12.85
N ALA A 162 17.23 -12.83 11.64
CA ALA A 162 17.79 -13.47 10.46
C ALA A 162 19.08 -12.80 9.97
N LEU A 163 19.24 -11.48 10.15
CA LEU A 163 20.47 -10.78 9.79
C LEU A 163 21.62 -11.14 10.74
N ASP A 164 21.33 -11.23 12.04
CA ASP A 164 22.34 -11.56 13.05
C ASP A 164 22.91 -12.98 12.88
N SER A 165 22.09 -13.94 12.43
CA SER A 165 22.50 -15.34 12.22
C SER A 165 23.33 -15.60 10.96
N HIS A 166 23.42 -14.64 10.03
CA HIS A 166 24.26 -14.74 8.83
C HIS A 166 25.63 -14.07 9.00
N THR A 167 25.88 -13.47 10.18
CA THR A 167 27.13 -12.81 10.54
C THR A 167 28.03 -13.61 11.50
N GLU A 168 27.65 -14.85 11.81
CA GLU A 168 28.49 -15.85 12.52
C GLU A 168 29.08 -16.88 11.55
#